data_AF-A0A8J3EX66-F1
#
_entry.id   AF-A0A8J3EX66-F1
#
_cell.length_a   1.000
_cell.length_b   1.000
_cell.length_c   1.000
_cell.angle_alpha   90.00
_cell.angle_beta   90.00
_cell.angle_gamma   90.00
#
_symmetry.space_group_name_H-M   'P 1'
#
loop_
_entity.id
_entity.type
_entity.pdbx_description
1 polymer ?
#
loop_
_entity_poly.entity_id
_entity_poly.type
_entity_poly.pdbx_seq_one_letter_code
_entity_poly.pdbx_strand_id
1 'polypeptide(L)' 'MWVGATLIFLFIGLISITQIILNRKWELIYTAYGYEDYFKFISKLKSEGVKYKVELPVNARSDRFNDNTQYDIYVKKI' A
#
# COMPACT_ATOMS: atom_id res chain seq x y z
N MET A 1 21.76 34.86 4.54
CA MET A 1 22.08 33.52 3.98
C MET A 1 21.47 32.36 4.78
N TRP A 2 21.21 32.50 6.08
CA TRP A 2 20.61 31.43 6.91
C TRP A 2 19.09 31.26 6.76
N VAL A 3 18.35 32.34 6.48
CA VAL A 3 16.88 32.34 6.36
C VAL A 3 16.38 31.44 5.22
N GLY A 4 17.13 31.37 4.11
CA GLY A 4 16.80 30.47 2.99
C GLY A 4 17.00 29.00 3.36
N ALA A 5 18.10 28.67 4.05
CA ALA A 5 18.38 27.31 4.49
C ALA A 5 17.35 26.81 5.50
N THR A 6 16.88 27.67 6.42
CA THR A 6 15.83 27.33 7.39
C THR A 6 14.49 27.03 6.73
N LEU A 7 14.12 27.76 5.66
CA LEU A 7 12.89 27.52 4.91
C LEU A 7 12.94 26.18 4.15
N ILE A 8 14.08 25.84 3.55
CA ILE A 8 14.28 24.56 2.86
C ILE A 8 14.16 23.39 3.85
N PHE A 9 14.77 23.51 5.03
CA PHE A 9 14.71 22.47 6.06
C PHE A 9 13.27 22.24 6.57
N LEU A 10 12.51 23.31 6.78
CA LEU A 10 11.08 23.25 7.12
C LEU A 10 10.27 22.56 6.02
N PHE A 11 10.54 22.87 4.75
CA PHE A 11 9.83 22.30 3.61
C PHE A 11 10.08 20.80 3.48
N ILE A 12 11.33 20.36 3.64
CA ILE A 12 11.71 18.94 3.66
C ILE A 12 11.01 18.23 4.83
N GLY A 13 11.02 18.81 6.02
CA GLY A 13 10.34 18.28 7.19
C GLY A 13 8.84 18.09 6.97
N LEU A 14 8.16 19.07 6.37
CA LEU A 14 6.74 19.01 6.02
C LEU A 14 6.43 17.85 5.04
N ILE A 15 7.27 17.66 4.02
CA ILE A 15 7.10 16.56 3.06
C ILE A 15 7.27 15.22 3.78
N SER A 16 8.31 15.07 4.62
CA SER A 16 8.55 13.83 5.36
C SER A 16 7.41 13.49 6.33
N ILE A 17 6.87 14.47 7.06
CA ILE A 17 5.73 14.26 7.96
C ILE A 17 4.49 13.83 7.18
N THR A 18 4.23 14.47 6.04
CA THR A 18 3.10 14.12 5.16
C THR A 18 3.23 12.69 4.64
N GLN A 19 4.42 12.28 4.22
CA GLN A 19 4.69 10.91 3.80
C GLN A 19 4.46 9.91 4.93
N ILE A 20 4.94 10.19 6.15
CA ILE A 20 4.76 9.30 7.31
C ILE A 20 3.27 9.14 7.65
N ILE A 21 2.50 10.24 7.68
CA ILE A 21 1.07 10.18 7.99
C ILE A 21 0.30 9.41 6.90
N LEU A 22 0.67 9.57 5.63
CA LEU A 22 0.06 8.83 4.52
C LEU A 22 0.43 7.34 4.54
N ASN A 23 1.67 7.00 4.90
CA ASN A 23 2.12 5.61 4.96
C ASN A 23 1.56 4.86 6.18
N ARG A 24 1.37 5.54 7.30
CA ARG A 24 0.92 4.94 8.57
C ARG A 24 -0.56 4.53 8.56
N LYS A 25 -1.32 4.92 7.53
CA LYS A 25 -2.74 4.58 7.41
C LYS A 25 -3.00 3.22 6.76
N TRP A 26 -1.99 2.50 6.27
CA TRP A 26 -2.23 1.20 5.63
C TRP A 26 -2.11 0.07 6.66
N GLU A 27 -3.19 -0.66 6.87
CA GLU A 27 -3.24 -1.81 7.78
C GLU A 27 -3.53 -3.07 6.96
N LEU A 28 -2.80 -4.15 7.23
CA LEU A 28 -3.03 -5.45 6.59
C LEU A 28 -4.35 -6.01 7.12
N ILE A 29 -5.34 -6.20 6.25
CA ILE A 29 -6.65 -6.69 6.66
C ILE A 29 -6.91 -8.13 6.23
N TYR A 30 -6.28 -8.56 5.14
CA TYR A 30 -6.51 -9.88 4.58
C TYR A 30 -5.32 -10.33 3.76
N THR A 31 -5.00 -11.61 3.88
CA THR A 31 -4.02 -12.29 3.05
C THR A 31 -4.78 -13.34 2.24
N ALA A 32 -4.83 -13.16 0.92
CA ALA A 32 -5.43 -14.12 0.02
C ALA A 32 -4.35 -15.06 -0.52
N TYR A 33 -4.71 -16.32 -0.73
CA TYR A 33 -3.85 -17.29 -1.41
C TYR A 33 -4.52 -17.66 -2.73
N GLY A 34 -3.81 -17.49 -3.84
CA GLY A 34 -4.34 -17.76 -5.17
C GLY A 34 -5.17 -16.61 -5.75
N TYR A 35 -5.39 -16.70 -7.07
CA TYR A 35 -6.01 -15.63 -7.84
C TYR A 35 -7.51 -15.47 -7.56
N GLU A 36 -8.22 -16.58 -7.30
CA GLU A 36 -9.67 -16.58 -7.12
C GLU A 36 -10.08 -15.78 -5.88
N ASP A 37 -9.53 -16.13 -4.71
CA ASP A 37 -9.82 -15.44 -3.46
C ASP A 37 -9.35 -13.98 -3.48
N TYR A 38 -8.20 -13.71 -4.12
CA TYR A 38 -7.69 -12.36 -4.33
C TYR A 38 -8.71 -11.50 -5.11
N PHE A 39 -9.15 -11.93 -6.28
CA PHE A 39 -10.07 -11.15 -7.12
C PHE A 39 -11.45 -11.00 -6.47
N LYS A 40 -11.92 -12.02 -5.75
CA LYS A 40 -13.17 -11.96 -4.98
C LYS A 40 -13.12 -10.92 -3.87
N PHE A 41 -12.03 -10.84 -3.13
CA PHE A 41 -11.89 -9.86 -2.05
C PHE A 41 -11.70 -8.43 -2.58
N ILE A 42 -10.86 -8.27 -3.61
CA ILE A 42 -10.61 -6.97 -4.25
C ILE A 42 -11.87 -6.40 -4.91
N SER A 43 -12.66 -7.23 -5.59
CA SER A 43 -13.92 -6.78 -6.21
C SER A 43 -14.90 -6.26 -5.16
N LYS A 44 -14.97 -6.89 -3.98
CA LYS A 44 -15.76 -6.40 -2.85
C LYS A 44 -15.25 -5.04 -2.35
N LEU A 45 -13.96 -4.90 -2.06
CA LEU A 45 -13.38 -3.62 -1.62
C LEU A 45 -13.61 -2.48 -2.63
N LYS A 46 -13.52 -2.80 -3.93
CA LYS A 46 -13.79 -1.86 -5.01
C LYS A 46 -15.26 -1.45 -5.05
N SER A 47 -16.19 -2.39 -4.83
CA SER A 47 -17.63 -2.10 -4.78
C SER A 47 -18.00 -1.20 -3.60
N GLU A 48 -17.30 -1.32 -2.48
CA GLU A 48 -17.48 -0.50 -1.28
C GLU A 48 -16.74 0.86 -1.37
N GLY A 49 -15.97 1.10 -2.45
CA GLY A 49 -15.20 2.34 -2.63
C GLY A 49 -14.01 2.50 -1.69
N VAL A 50 -13.56 1.40 -1.06
CA VAL A 50 -12.47 1.41 -0.08
C VAL A 50 -11.12 1.51 -0.79
N LYS A 51 -10.26 2.42 -0.33
CA LYS A 51 -8.88 2.52 -0.85
C LYS A 51 -8.06 1.34 -0.31
N TYR A 52 -7.57 0.50 -1.21
CA TYR A 52 -6.74 -0.66 -0.90
C TYR A 52 -5.38 -0.61 -1.64
N LYS A 53 -4.38 -1.29 -1.08
CA LYS A 53 -3.06 -1.54 -1.67
C LYS A 53 -2.80 -3.04 -1.60
N VAL A 54 -2.20 -3.61 -2.64
CA VAL A 54 -1.85 -5.02 -2.70
C VAL A 54 -0.33 -5.12 -2.78
N GLU A 55 0.27 -5.91 -1.90
CA GLU A 55 1.68 -6.29 -2.02
C GLU A 55 1.77 -7.70 -2.61
N LEU A 56 2.46 -7.79 -3.73
CA LEU A 56 2.74 -9.02 -4.44
C LEU A 56 4.17 -9.45 -4.09
N PRO A 57 4.43 -10.76 -3.88
CA PRO A 57 5.79 -11.24 -3.70
C PRO A 57 6.63 -10.89 -4.94
N VAL A 58 7.78 -10.26 -4.71
CA VAL A 58 8.68 -9.69 -5.74
C VAL A 58 9.15 -10.75 -6.77
N ASN A 59 9.01 -12.04 -6.46
CA ASN A 59 9.33 -13.17 -7.33
C ASN A 59 8.16 -13.70 -8.20
N ALA A 60 7.01 -13.03 -8.23
CA ALA A 60 5.86 -13.45 -9.06
C ALA A 60 6.12 -13.44 -10.59
N ARG A 61 7.31 -13.02 -11.04
CA ARG A 61 7.69 -12.98 -12.47
C ARG A 61 8.21 -14.32 -13.02
N SER A 62 8.57 -15.30 -12.19
CA SER A 62 9.24 -16.52 -12.69
C SER A 62 8.37 -17.77 -12.79
N ASP A 63 7.29 -17.91 -12.03
CA ASP A 63 6.41 -19.09 -12.10
C ASP A 63 4.99 -18.71 -12.44
N ARG A 64 4.63 -18.87 -13.71
CA ARG A 64 3.35 -18.44 -14.29
C ARG A 64 2.11 -19.19 -13.77
N PHE A 65 2.24 -20.16 -12.86
CA PHE A 65 1.12 -21.04 -12.50
C PHE A 65 1.19 -21.58 -11.07
N ASN A 66 1.76 -20.86 -10.11
CA ASN A 66 1.65 -21.28 -8.71
C ASN A 66 0.40 -20.66 -8.06
N ASP A 67 -0.63 -21.48 -7.88
CA ASP A 67 -1.89 -21.12 -7.21
C ASP A 67 -1.68 -20.75 -5.73
N ASN A 68 -0.52 -21.06 -5.16
CA ASN A 68 -0.12 -20.65 -3.81
C ASN A 68 0.48 -19.23 -3.74
N THR A 69 0.22 -18.37 -4.72
CA THR A 69 0.68 -16.98 -4.64
C THR A 69 -0.04 -16.25 -3.50
N GLN A 70 0.73 -15.72 -2.55
CA GLN A 70 0.20 -14.93 -1.44
C GLN A 70 -0.02 -13.48 -1.90
N TYR A 71 -1.21 -12.93 -1.61
CA TYR A 71 -1.58 -11.55 -1.86
C TYR A 71 -1.93 -10.88 -0.54
N ASP A 72 -1.07 -9.98 -0.08
CA ASP A 72 -1.30 -9.22 1.14
C ASP A 72 -2.07 -7.93 0.79
N ILE A 73 -3.29 -7.83 1.29
CA ILE A 73 -4.24 -6.76 0.99
C ILE A 73 -4.32 -5.81 2.18
N TYR A 74 -3.88 -4.58 1.94
CA TYR A 74 -3.88 -3.49 2.90
C TYR A 74 -5.02 -2.53 2.61
N VAL A 75 -5.69 -2.06 3.66
CA VAL A 75 -6.72 -1.02 3.54
C VAL A 75 -6.27 0.25 4.24
N LYS A 76 -6.65 1.39 3.66
CA LYS A 76 -6.41 2.69 4.26
C LYS A 76 -7.38 2.90 5.42
N LYS A 77 -6.86 2.85 6.65
CA LYS A 77 -7.53 3.30 7.87
C LYS A 77 -7.96 4.76 7.69
N ILE A 78 -9.26 4.99 7.77
CA ILE A 78 -9.88 6.32 7.64
C ILE A 78 -9.45 7.15 8.86
#